data_AF-A0A0P1G4K4-F1
#
_entry.id   AF-A0A0P1G4K4-F1
#
_cell.length_a   1.000
_cell.length_b   1.000
_cell.length_c   1.000
_cell.angle_alpha   90.00
_cell.angle_beta   90.00
_cell.angle_gamma   90.00
#
_symmetry.space_group_name_H-M   'P 1'
#
loop_
_entity.id
_entity.type
_entity.pdbx_description
1 polymer ?
#
loop_
_entity_poly.entity_id
_entity_poly.type
_entity_poly.pdbx_seq_one_letter_code
_entity_poly.pdbx_strand_id
1 'polypeptide(L)'
;MTVARLFGQNLRKLCERRPSIAAVARDLDVNKVQFNRYLNGESYPKPQLLKEICAYFGTDARIMTEPLEEVEAQRAQQVVGVALDGPRVAPQFAPGLYSTTIVSPRLPKFAVRQIRQIKRSGPLWISKSYMARGIAARLLGRVPRLSERQNFGELRGVAEGSYVLTYPNWSGGVYFEFYPRNSMTSYGPWPGLLTFGSLEITGRTRAVRSVMQHLDGLPAAISCARTCGYVPLAELTEYERDVLRPGEPFT
;
A
#
# COMPACT_ATOMS: atom_id res chain seq x y z
N MET A 1 25.85 9.76 -4.48
CA MET A 1 26.21 9.49 -3.07
C MET A 1 26.64 8.02 -2.99
N THR A 2 27.76 7.69 -2.35
CA THR A 2 28.26 6.30 -2.31
C THR A 2 27.46 5.47 -1.31
N VAL A 3 27.37 4.15 -1.55
CA VAL A 3 26.67 3.18 -0.67
C VAL A 3 27.21 3.26 0.77
N ALA A 4 28.53 3.33 0.94
CA ALA A 4 29.15 3.44 2.27
C ALA A 4 28.77 4.73 3.01
N ARG A 5 28.69 5.86 2.30
CA ARG A 5 28.30 7.14 2.89
C ARG A 5 26.82 7.19 3.26
N LEU A 6 25.95 6.60 2.44
CA LEU A 6 24.52 6.45 2.74
C LEU A 6 24.31 5.57 3.97
N PHE A 7 24.97 4.41 4.01
CA PHE A 7 24.93 3.51 5.16
C PHE A 7 25.38 4.20 6.46
N GLY A 8 26.51 4.92 6.42
CA GLY A 8 27.01 5.65 7.59
C GLY A 8 26.05 6.75 8.08
N GLN A 9 25.36 7.44 7.17
CA GLN A 9 24.30 8.41 7.52
C GLN A 9 23.11 7.73 8.19
N ASN A 10 22.62 6.62 7.63
CA ASN A 10 21.51 5.87 8.20
C ASN A 10 21.86 5.29 9.57
N LEU A 11 23.07 4.74 9.72
CA LEU A 11 23.55 4.17 10.97
C LEU A 11 23.67 5.23 12.08
N ARG A 12 24.08 6.47 11.73
CA ARG A 12 24.10 7.59 12.69
C ARG A 12 22.70 7.90 13.23
N LYS A 13 21.72 8.05 12.35
CA LYS A 13 20.31 8.29 12.74
C LYS A 13 19.74 7.18 13.61
N LEU A 14 20.12 5.92 13.34
CA LEU A 14 19.75 4.78 14.19
C LEU A 14 20.39 4.86 15.58
N CYS A 15 21.66 5.23 15.65
CA CYS A 15 22.41 5.37 16.91
C CYS A 15 21.90 6.52 17.80
N GLU A 16 21.32 7.59 17.22
CA GLU A 16 20.72 8.69 17.99
C GLU A 16 19.56 8.24 18.89
N ARG A 17 18.95 7.09 18.60
CA ARG A 17 17.86 6.48 19.39
C ARG A 17 18.35 5.64 20.56
N ARG A 18 19.66 5.60 20.78
CA ARG A 18 20.31 4.80 21.82
C ARG A 18 21.12 5.70 22.75
N PRO A 19 21.42 5.24 23.98
CA PRO A 19 22.10 6.08 24.97
C PRO A 19 23.48 6.59 24.54
N SER A 20 24.24 5.79 23.78
CA SER A 20 25.51 6.22 23.18
C SER A 20 25.99 5.25 22.10
N ILE A 21 26.84 5.74 21.19
CA ILE A 21 27.55 4.90 20.20
C ILE A 21 28.39 3.81 20.88
N ALA A 22 28.99 4.12 22.04
CA ALA A 22 29.80 3.17 22.79
C ALA A 22 28.95 2.03 23.40
N ALA A 23 27.69 2.28 23.74
CA ALA A 23 26.76 1.23 24.16
C ALA A 23 26.42 0.34 22.97
N VAL A 24 26.05 0.92 21.83
CA VAL A 24 25.72 0.17 20.60
C VAL A 24 26.88 -0.73 20.16
N ALA A 25 28.12 -0.22 20.15
CA ALA A 25 29.28 -1.01 19.75
C ALA A 25 29.54 -2.21 20.68
N ARG A 26 29.31 -2.05 21.99
CA ARG A 26 29.40 -3.15 22.97
C ARG A 26 28.29 -4.17 22.77
N ASP A 27 27.06 -3.72 22.55
CA ASP A 27 25.91 -4.61 22.37
C ASP A 27 26.02 -5.46 21.09
N LEU A 28 26.71 -4.94 20.07
CA LEU A 28 26.98 -5.62 18.80
C LEU A 28 28.31 -6.39 18.77
N ASP A 29 29.04 -6.44 19.89
CA ASP A 29 30.38 -7.04 19.99
C ASP A 29 31.36 -6.58 18.88
N VAL A 30 31.35 -5.28 18.59
CA VAL A 30 32.20 -4.66 17.58
C VAL A 30 33.18 -3.67 18.22
N ASN A 31 34.43 -3.74 17.76
CA ASN A 31 35.44 -2.76 18.13
C ASN A 31 34.98 -1.33 17.79
N LYS A 32 35.02 -0.42 18.77
CA LYS A 32 34.60 0.99 18.63
C LYS A 32 35.28 1.72 17.46
N VAL A 33 36.56 1.47 17.19
CA VAL A 33 37.29 2.07 16.06
C VAL A 33 36.71 1.58 14.74
N GLN A 34 36.42 0.29 14.63
CA GLN A 34 35.78 -0.28 13.46
C GLN A 34 34.35 0.25 13.28
N PHE A 35 33.58 0.37 14.36
CA PHE A 35 32.23 0.91 14.31
C PHE A 35 32.21 2.38 13.84
N ASN A 36 33.16 3.20 14.29
CA ASN A 36 33.29 4.59 13.84
C ASN A 36 33.61 4.69 12.35
N ARG A 37 34.42 3.77 11.79
CA ARG A 37 34.67 3.73 10.35
C ARG A 37 33.38 3.46 9.55
N TYR A 38 32.45 2.69 10.09
CA TYR A 38 31.13 2.50 9.49
C TYR A 38 30.28 3.77 9.53
N LEU A 39 30.22 4.45 10.69
CA LEU A 39 29.48 5.70 10.85
C LEU A 39 29.98 6.80 9.90
N ASN A 40 31.29 6.85 9.66
CA ASN A 40 31.90 7.81 8.73
C ASN A 40 31.73 7.42 7.26
N GLY A 41 31.31 6.18 6.97
CA GLY A 41 31.20 5.66 5.61
C GLY A 41 32.55 5.36 4.95
N GLU A 42 33.59 5.13 5.76
CA GLU A 42 34.94 4.75 5.31
C GLU A 42 35.02 3.26 4.97
N SER A 43 34.13 2.45 5.55
CA SER A 43 34.01 1.01 5.29
C SER A 43 32.57 0.54 5.54
N TYR A 44 32.28 -0.71 5.22
CA TYR A 44 30.99 -1.34 5.48
C TYR A 44 31.17 -2.68 6.22
N PRO A 45 30.19 -3.08 7.05
CA PRO A 45 30.26 -4.31 7.82
C PRO A 45 30.22 -5.54 6.89
N LYS A 46 30.85 -6.63 7.32
CA LYS A 46 30.68 -7.94 6.68
C LYS A 46 29.21 -8.37 6.76
N PRO A 47 28.71 -9.23 5.84
CA PRO A 47 27.30 -9.62 5.80
C PRO A 47 26.74 -10.14 7.13
N GLN A 48 27.53 -10.91 7.89
CA GLN A 48 27.12 -11.42 9.20
C GLN A 48 26.86 -10.29 10.21
N LEU A 49 27.82 -9.37 10.33
CA LEU A 49 27.69 -8.22 11.22
C LEU A 49 26.59 -7.26 10.77
N LEU A 50 26.40 -7.09 9.45
CA LEU A 50 25.28 -6.31 8.92
C LEU A 50 23.93 -6.89 9.38
N LYS A 51 23.78 -8.21 9.35
CA LYS A 51 22.57 -8.89 9.81
C LYS A 51 22.32 -8.62 11.30
N GLU A 52 23.35 -8.66 12.13
CA GLU A 52 23.29 -8.35 13.56
C GLU A 52 22.91 -6.89 13.81
N ILE A 53 23.53 -5.96 13.08
CA ILE A 53 23.16 -4.53 13.09
C ILE A 53 21.68 -4.35 12.73
N CYS A 54 21.21 -4.99 11.66
CA CYS A 54 19.81 -4.91 11.24
C CYS A 54 18.86 -5.46 12.31
N ALA A 55 19.22 -6.59 12.94
CA ALA A 55 18.42 -7.19 14.02
C ALA A 55 18.35 -6.27 15.26
N TYR A 56 19.47 -5.71 15.70
CA TYR A 56 19.55 -4.76 16.82
C TYR A 56 18.75 -3.46 16.56
N PHE A 57 18.86 -2.98 15.32
CA PHE A 57 18.01 -2.02 14.61
C PHE A 57 16.49 -2.22 14.72
N GLY A 58 16.06 -3.47 14.59
CA GLY A 58 14.75 -3.74 14.02
C GLY A 58 14.62 -3.10 12.63
N THR A 59 15.62 -3.27 11.75
CA THR A 59 15.62 -2.80 10.35
C THR A 59 16.05 -3.95 9.39
N ASP A 60 16.38 -3.66 8.14
CA ASP A 60 16.89 -4.63 7.15
C ASP A 60 17.98 -4.03 6.26
N ALA A 61 18.56 -4.85 5.36
CA ALA A 61 19.73 -4.49 4.57
C ALA A 61 19.53 -3.31 3.61
N ARG A 62 18.28 -2.87 3.34
CA ARG A 62 18.01 -1.66 2.54
C ARG A 62 18.62 -0.41 3.16
N ILE A 63 18.93 -0.39 4.46
CA ILE A 63 19.68 0.72 5.08
C ILE A 63 21.05 0.97 4.44
N MET A 64 21.57 0.06 3.62
CA MET A 64 22.79 0.29 2.85
C MET A 64 22.55 1.10 1.58
N THR A 65 21.38 0.95 0.96
CA THR A 65 21.09 1.39 -0.41
C THR A 65 20.03 2.46 -0.51
N GLU A 66 19.21 2.63 0.54
CA GLU A 66 18.08 3.55 0.60
C GLU A 66 18.16 4.44 1.86
N PRO A 67 17.68 5.70 1.84
CA PRO A 67 17.56 6.54 3.03
C PRO A 67 16.73 5.89 4.14
N LEU A 68 17.15 6.04 5.40
CA LEU A 68 16.49 5.42 6.55
C LEU A 68 14.99 5.74 6.62
N GLU A 69 14.61 6.99 6.34
CA GLU A 69 13.20 7.41 6.33
C GLU A 69 12.36 6.62 5.32
N GLU A 70 12.93 6.27 4.17
CA GLU A 70 12.27 5.48 3.14
C GLU A 70 12.16 4.01 3.57
N VAL A 71 13.22 3.46 4.17
CA VAL A 71 13.22 2.09 4.72
C VAL A 71 12.16 1.96 5.82
N GLU A 72 12.08 2.92 6.72
CA GLU A 72 11.10 2.91 7.82
C GLU A 72 9.67 3.12 7.33
N ALA A 73 9.47 4.03 6.36
CA ALA A 73 8.18 4.18 5.70
C ALA A 73 7.76 2.86 5.04
N GLN A 74 8.65 2.18 4.32
CA GLN A 74 8.37 0.89 3.68
C GLN A 74 8.16 -0.25 4.67
N ARG A 75 8.79 -0.22 5.84
CA ARG A 75 8.60 -1.22 6.90
C ARG A 75 7.27 -1.02 7.62
N ALA A 76 6.87 0.22 7.89
CA ALA A 76 5.51 0.53 8.35
C ALA A 76 4.45 0.02 7.35
N GLN A 77 4.80 0.00 6.06
CA GLN A 77 3.99 -0.58 4.98
C GLN A 77 4.05 -2.10 4.88
N GLN A 78 5.00 -2.76 5.56
CA GLN A 78 5.12 -4.23 5.66
C GLN A 78 4.36 -4.82 6.84
N VAL A 79 3.81 -4.01 7.76
CA VAL A 79 2.87 -4.47 8.80
C VAL A 79 1.48 -4.66 8.19
N VAL A 80 1.39 -5.48 7.15
CA VAL A 80 0.13 -5.93 6.55
C VAL A 80 -0.01 -7.43 6.86
N GLY A 81 -0.79 -7.71 7.90
CA GLY A 81 -1.34 -9.03 8.21
C GLY A 81 -0.77 -9.68 9.47
N VAL A 82 -1.51 -9.57 10.58
CA VAL A 82 -1.58 -10.69 11.53
C VAL A 82 -2.35 -11.79 10.78
N ALA A 83 -1.75 -12.95 10.59
CA ALA A 83 -2.46 -14.09 10.02
C ALA A 83 -3.63 -14.45 10.95
N LEU A 84 -4.86 -13.99 10.65
CA LEU A 84 -6.05 -14.55 11.28
C LEU A 84 -6.09 -16.05 10.99
N ASP A 85 -6.10 -16.88 12.03
CA ASP A 85 -6.27 -18.32 11.93
C ASP A 85 -7.72 -18.61 11.54
N GLY A 86 -7.90 -18.97 10.27
CA GLY A 86 -9.18 -19.33 9.69
C GLY A 86 -8.99 -20.14 8.41
N PRO A 87 -10.07 -20.68 7.82
CA PRO A 87 -10.00 -21.47 6.60
C PRO A 87 -9.25 -20.69 5.50
N ARG A 88 -8.20 -21.30 4.95
CA ARG A 88 -7.41 -20.69 3.87
C ARG A 88 -8.14 -20.86 2.55
N VAL A 89 -9.03 -19.93 2.25
CA VAL A 89 -9.66 -19.83 0.93
C VAL A 89 -8.81 -18.93 0.06
N ALA A 90 -8.38 -19.43 -1.10
CA ALA A 90 -7.68 -18.60 -2.07
C ALA A 90 -8.61 -17.47 -2.55
N PRO A 91 -8.11 -16.22 -2.64
CA PRO A 91 -8.90 -15.14 -3.20
C PRO A 91 -9.23 -15.42 -4.67
N GLN A 92 -10.34 -14.86 -5.14
CA GLN A 92 -10.80 -15.04 -6.52
C GLN A 92 -9.98 -14.24 -7.56
N PHE A 93 -8.98 -13.49 -7.11
CA PHE A 93 -8.15 -12.63 -7.94
C PHE A 93 -6.75 -13.23 -8.12
N ALA A 94 -6.31 -13.35 -9.38
CA ALA A 94 -4.94 -13.71 -9.69
C ALA A 94 -3.97 -12.54 -9.38
N PRO A 95 -2.68 -12.80 -9.12
CA PRO A 95 -1.68 -11.74 -9.09
C PRO A 95 -1.67 -10.96 -10.41
N GLY A 96 -1.64 -9.64 -10.35
CA GLY A 96 -1.78 -8.82 -11.55
C GLY A 96 -2.06 -7.35 -11.26
N LEU A 97 -2.37 -6.61 -12.33
CA LEU A 97 -2.83 -5.23 -12.27
C LEU A 97 -4.34 -5.22 -12.49
N TYR A 98 -5.01 -4.35 -11.75
CA TYR A 98 -6.46 -4.20 -11.76
C TYR A 98 -6.83 -2.73 -11.81
N SER A 99 -7.94 -2.39 -12.45
CA SER A 99 -8.61 -1.12 -12.20
C SER A 99 -9.63 -1.33 -11.07
N THR A 100 -9.78 -0.31 -10.23
CA THR A 100 -10.89 -0.22 -9.27
C THR A 100 -11.61 1.08 -9.53
N THR A 101 -12.90 1.00 -9.87
CA THR A 101 -13.77 2.16 -10.06
C THR A 101 -14.80 2.17 -8.93
N ILE A 102 -15.00 3.33 -8.29
CA ILE A 102 -16.05 3.55 -7.28
C ILE A 102 -16.87 4.80 -7.63
N VAL A 103 -18.11 4.87 -7.18
CA VAL A 103 -18.83 6.15 -7.17
C VAL A 103 -18.12 7.09 -6.19
N SER A 104 -17.89 8.36 -6.58
CA SER A 104 -17.21 9.31 -5.71
C SER A 104 -18.06 9.59 -4.47
N PRO A 105 -17.55 9.34 -3.25
CA PRO A 105 -18.28 9.63 -2.01
C PRO A 105 -18.38 11.14 -1.72
N ARG A 106 -17.71 11.98 -2.52
CA ARG A 106 -17.62 13.45 -2.31
C ARG A 106 -18.20 14.27 -3.45
N LEU A 107 -18.17 13.76 -4.69
CA LEU A 107 -18.56 14.50 -5.87
C LEU A 107 -19.64 13.71 -6.65
N PRO A 108 -20.93 14.07 -6.52
CA PRO A 108 -22.04 13.27 -7.05
C PRO A 108 -22.01 12.98 -8.56
N LYS A 109 -21.31 13.82 -9.35
CA LYS A 109 -21.21 13.70 -10.82
C LYS A 109 -19.99 12.91 -11.29
N PHE A 110 -19.22 12.32 -10.37
CA PHE A 110 -17.96 11.66 -10.71
C PHE A 110 -17.88 10.26 -10.08
N ALA A 111 -17.22 9.36 -10.80
CA ALA A 111 -16.59 8.17 -10.24
C ALA A 111 -15.12 8.48 -9.90
N VAL A 112 -14.49 7.58 -9.15
CA VAL A 112 -13.05 7.57 -8.92
C VAL A 112 -12.49 6.28 -9.46
N ARG A 113 -11.53 6.37 -10.39
CA ARG A 113 -10.81 5.22 -10.94
C ARG A 113 -9.36 5.21 -10.47
N GLN A 114 -8.87 4.04 -10.08
CA GLN A 114 -7.49 3.82 -9.65
C GLN A 114 -6.94 2.51 -10.20
N ILE A 115 -5.63 2.40 -10.27
CA ILE A 115 -4.94 1.13 -10.52
C ILE A 115 -4.50 0.53 -9.19
N ARG A 116 -4.73 -0.77 -9.07
CA ARG A 116 -4.34 -1.63 -7.97
C ARG A 116 -3.44 -2.74 -8.50
N GLN A 117 -2.44 -3.09 -7.71
CA GLN A 117 -1.60 -4.24 -7.92
C GLN A 117 -1.91 -5.28 -6.84
N ILE A 118 -2.19 -6.51 -7.27
CA ILE A 118 -2.35 -7.66 -6.38
C ILE A 118 -1.12 -8.55 -6.54
N LYS A 119 -0.50 -8.93 -5.43
CA LYS A 119 0.65 -9.86 -5.40
C LYS A 119 0.47 -10.88 -4.30
N ARG A 120 1.09 -12.03 -4.49
CA ARG A 120 1.30 -13.01 -3.42
C ARG A 120 2.70 -12.83 -2.84
N SER A 121 2.80 -12.77 -1.51
CA SER A 121 4.05 -12.69 -0.76
C SER A 121 4.04 -13.79 0.30
N GLY A 122 4.57 -14.97 -0.07
CA GLY A 122 4.49 -16.17 0.77
C GLY A 122 3.03 -16.62 1.00
N PRO A 123 2.55 -16.72 2.25
CA PRO A 123 1.16 -17.07 2.54
C PRO A 123 0.19 -15.88 2.41
N LEU A 124 0.69 -14.65 2.30
CA LEU A 124 -0.13 -13.44 2.28
C LEU A 124 -0.43 -12.99 0.85
N TRP A 125 -1.63 -12.43 0.67
CA TRP A 125 -1.99 -11.70 -0.54
C TRP A 125 -2.03 -10.21 -0.24
N ILE A 126 -1.23 -9.46 -0.97
CA ILE A 126 -1.01 -8.04 -0.77
C ILE A 126 -1.63 -7.27 -1.91
N SER A 127 -2.32 -6.21 -1.57
CA SER A 127 -2.89 -5.22 -2.45
C SER A 127 -2.13 -3.91 -2.29
N LYS A 128 -1.74 -3.28 -3.40
CA LYS A 128 -1.09 -1.96 -3.37
C LYS A 128 -1.73 -1.07 -4.42
N SER A 129 -2.15 0.12 -4.03
CA SER A 129 -2.68 1.11 -4.97
C SER A 129 -2.13 2.49 -4.65
N TYR A 130 -2.38 3.44 -5.55
CA TYR A 130 -2.02 4.83 -5.35
C TYR A 130 -3.23 5.70 -5.65
N MET A 131 -3.55 6.61 -4.73
CA MET A 131 -4.51 7.68 -5.01
C MET A 131 -4.03 8.49 -6.22
N ALA A 132 -4.95 8.77 -7.14
CA ALA A 132 -4.65 9.60 -8.32
C ALA A 132 -4.13 11.00 -7.92
N ARG A 133 -3.20 11.54 -8.73
CA ARG A 133 -2.41 12.73 -8.35
C ARG A 133 -3.30 13.95 -8.16
N GLY A 134 -4.26 14.16 -9.07
CA GLY A 134 -5.21 15.27 -8.99
C GLY A 134 -6.12 15.19 -7.76
N ILE A 135 -6.58 13.98 -7.41
CA ILE A 135 -7.40 13.77 -6.20
C ILE A 135 -6.57 14.09 -4.95
N ALA A 136 -5.37 13.53 -4.84
CA ALA A 136 -4.48 13.77 -3.71
C ALA A 136 -4.09 15.25 -3.59
N ALA A 137 -3.80 15.91 -4.72
CA ALA A 137 -3.49 17.34 -4.72
C ALA A 137 -4.66 18.20 -4.23
N ARG A 138 -5.89 17.87 -4.65
CA ARG A 138 -7.10 18.55 -4.18
C ARG A 138 -7.33 18.33 -2.68
N LEU A 139 -7.09 17.13 -2.16
CA LEU A 139 -7.29 16.82 -0.75
C LEU A 139 -6.24 17.47 0.16
N LEU A 140 -4.98 17.51 -0.27
CA LEU A 140 -3.89 18.08 0.52
C LEU A 140 -3.69 19.58 0.31
N GLY A 141 -4.32 20.18 -0.70
CA GLY A 141 -4.09 21.59 -1.09
C GLY A 141 -2.68 21.86 -1.64
N ARG A 142 -1.92 20.81 -1.98
CA ARG A 142 -0.54 20.90 -2.50
C ARG A 142 -0.20 19.68 -3.34
N VAL A 143 0.93 19.72 -4.05
CA VAL A 143 1.44 18.54 -4.76
C VAL A 143 1.79 17.44 -3.73
N PRO A 144 1.21 16.23 -3.85
CA PRO A 144 1.50 15.12 -2.94
C PRO A 144 2.84 14.47 -3.28
N ARG A 145 3.54 13.96 -2.25
CA ARG A 145 4.65 13.02 -2.42
C ARG A 145 4.10 11.64 -2.83
N LEU A 146 4.93 10.83 -3.46
CA LEU A 146 4.53 9.48 -3.86
C LEU A 146 4.08 8.63 -2.66
N SER A 147 4.79 8.72 -1.54
CA SER A 147 4.49 7.99 -0.30
C SER A 147 3.14 8.35 0.31
N GLU A 148 2.71 9.60 0.18
CA GLU A 148 1.44 10.10 0.73
C GLU A 148 0.23 9.55 -0.03
N ARG A 149 0.41 9.16 -1.30
CA ARG A 149 -0.70 8.61 -2.11
C ARG A 149 -0.85 7.11 -1.97
N GLN A 150 0.08 6.42 -1.31
CA GLN A 150 0.09 4.97 -1.26
C GLN A 150 -1.05 4.45 -0.39
N ASN A 151 -1.71 3.39 -0.86
CA ASN A 151 -2.61 2.59 -0.05
C ASN A 151 -2.09 1.15 -0.06
N PHE A 152 -2.01 0.56 1.13
CA PHE A 152 -1.61 -0.83 1.33
C PHE A 152 -2.83 -1.63 1.73
N GLY A 153 -2.95 -2.86 1.27
CA GLY A 153 -4.05 -3.69 1.72
C GLY A 153 -3.70 -5.16 1.81
N GLU A 154 -4.44 -5.83 2.66
CA GLU A 154 -4.45 -7.28 2.75
C GLU A 154 -5.65 -7.79 1.96
N LEU A 155 -5.41 -8.72 1.05
CA LEU A 155 -6.46 -9.43 0.33
C LEU A 155 -6.65 -10.80 0.98
N ARG A 156 -7.91 -11.20 1.20
CA ARG A 156 -8.23 -12.57 1.61
C ARG A 156 -9.39 -13.13 0.81
N GLY A 157 -9.33 -14.43 0.56
CA GLY A 157 -10.49 -15.20 0.13
C GLY A 157 -11.28 -15.68 1.34
N VAL A 158 -12.59 -15.76 1.17
CA VAL A 158 -13.55 -16.40 2.09
C VAL A 158 -14.52 -17.25 1.28
N ALA A 159 -15.35 -18.05 1.94
CA ALA A 159 -16.33 -18.90 1.25
C ALA A 159 -17.19 -18.09 0.26
N GLU A 160 -17.69 -16.94 0.70
CA GLU A 160 -18.61 -16.08 -0.07
C GLU A 160 -17.94 -15.12 -1.05
N GLY A 161 -16.61 -15.10 -1.16
CA GLY A 161 -15.93 -14.18 -2.08
C GLY A 161 -14.52 -13.82 -1.65
N SER A 162 -14.18 -12.54 -1.78
CA SER A 162 -12.88 -12.01 -1.37
C SER A 162 -13.02 -10.60 -0.83
N TYR A 163 -12.23 -10.25 0.16
CA TYR A 163 -12.21 -8.89 0.72
C TYR A 163 -10.81 -8.29 0.70
N VAL A 164 -10.74 -6.98 0.61
CA VAL A 164 -9.51 -6.20 0.74
C VAL A 164 -9.65 -5.22 1.89
N LEU A 165 -8.79 -5.34 2.90
CA LEU A 165 -8.66 -4.35 3.95
C LEU A 165 -7.53 -3.38 3.55
N THR A 166 -7.87 -2.12 3.28
CA THR A 166 -6.94 -1.12 2.78
C THR A 166 -6.65 -0.04 3.84
N TYR A 167 -5.36 0.21 4.05
CA TYR A 167 -4.74 1.23 4.88
C TYR A 167 -4.13 2.32 4.00
N PRO A 168 -4.86 3.40 3.74
CA PRO A 168 -4.33 4.59 3.05
C PRO A 168 -3.31 5.36 3.91
N ASN A 169 -2.16 5.71 3.37
CA ASN A 169 -1.17 6.54 4.10
C ASN A 169 -1.66 7.98 4.37
N TRP A 170 -2.65 8.46 3.63
CA TRP A 170 -3.14 9.84 3.72
C TRP A 170 -4.31 10.02 4.69
N SER A 171 -4.96 8.94 5.12
CA SER A 171 -6.02 9.01 6.13
C SER A 171 -5.76 7.93 7.15
N GLY A 172 -5.67 8.26 8.44
CA GLY A 172 -5.53 7.26 9.51
C GLY A 172 -6.74 6.32 9.70
N GLY A 173 -7.63 6.24 8.70
CA GLY A 173 -8.77 5.32 8.67
C GLY A 173 -8.45 4.05 7.88
N VAL A 174 -9.41 3.12 7.92
CA VAL A 174 -9.32 1.83 7.24
C VAL A 174 -10.50 1.70 6.27
N TYR A 175 -10.24 1.18 5.08
CA TYR A 175 -11.25 0.92 4.07
C TYR A 175 -11.44 -0.58 3.91
N PHE A 176 -12.69 -1.02 3.86
CA PHE A 176 -13.01 -2.42 3.67
C PHE A 176 -13.74 -2.58 2.34
N GLU A 177 -13.17 -3.39 1.45
CA GLU A 177 -13.79 -3.76 0.19
C GLU A 177 -14.20 -5.22 0.23
N PHE A 178 -15.43 -5.53 -0.18
CA PHE A 178 -15.91 -6.89 -0.33
C PHE A 178 -16.37 -7.14 -1.77
N TYR A 179 -15.90 -8.24 -2.35
CA TYR A 179 -16.25 -8.70 -3.68
C TYR A 179 -16.87 -10.08 -3.55
N PRO A 180 -18.20 -10.21 -3.71
CA PRO A 180 -18.88 -11.49 -3.68
C PRO A 180 -18.30 -12.46 -4.72
N ARG A 181 -18.40 -13.75 -4.42
CA ARG A 181 -17.97 -14.82 -5.31
C ARG A 181 -18.78 -14.76 -6.59
N ASN A 182 -18.12 -14.41 -7.68
CA ASN A 182 -18.69 -14.47 -9.01
C ASN A 182 -18.16 -15.73 -9.72
N SER A 183 -18.99 -16.77 -9.81
CA SER A 183 -18.65 -18.04 -10.46
C SER A 183 -18.67 -17.96 -11.99
N MET A 184 -19.19 -16.87 -12.57
CA MET A 184 -19.43 -16.78 -14.01
C MET A 184 -18.24 -16.24 -14.82
N THR A 185 -17.31 -15.51 -14.19
CA THR A 185 -16.20 -14.87 -14.92
C THR A 185 -14.86 -15.12 -14.23
N SER A 186 -13.95 -15.81 -14.91
CA SER A 186 -12.58 -16.01 -14.43
C SER A 186 -11.70 -14.75 -14.53
N TYR A 187 -12.11 -13.75 -15.34
CA TYR A 187 -11.33 -12.54 -15.64
C TYR A 187 -12.08 -11.21 -15.36
N GLY A 188 -13.21 -11.28 -14.65
CA GLY A 188 -14.02 -10.12 -14.26
C GLY A 188 -14.79 -9.51 -15.42
N PRO A 189 -15.41 -8.32 -15.24
CA PRO A 189 -15.46 -7.47 -14.02
C PRO A 189 -16.08 -8.10 -12.76
N TRP A 190 -15.58 -7.70 -11.59
CA TRP A 190 -16.11 -8.08 -10.27
C TRP A 190 -16.77 -6.89 -9.57
N PRO A 191 -18.11 -6.86 -9.49
CA PRO A 191 -18.85 -5.96 -8.62
C PRO A 191 -18.46 -6.14 -7.15
N GLY A 192 -18.49 -5.06 -6.39
CA GLY A 192 -18.20 -5.08 -4.96
C GLY A 192 -18.79 -3.90 -4.20
N LEU A 193 -18.44 -3.86 -2.93
CA LEU A 193 -18.79 -2.83 -1.97
C LEU A 193 -17.51 -2.29 -1.36
N LEU A 194 -17.39 -0.97 -1.24
CA LEU A 194 -16.37 -0.29 -0.44
C LEU A 194 -17.04 0.41 0.73
N THR A 195 -16.55 0.19 1.95
CA THR A 195 -16.96 0.91 3.16
C THR A 195 -15.80 1.69 3.76
N PHE A 196 -16.13 2.81 4.41
CA PHE A 196 -15.16 3.70 5.06
C PHE A 196 -15.24 3.55 6.59
N GLY A 197 -14.17 3.07 7.22
CA GLY A 197 -14.10 2.83 8.67
C GLY A 197 -13.87 4.08 9.53
N SER A 198 -14.33 5.24 9.09
CA SER A 198 -14.27 6.49 9.87
C SER A 198 -15.51 6.66 10.74
N LEU A 199 -15.43 7.53 11.76
CA LEU A 199 -16.60 7.94 12.56
C LEU A 199 -17.75 8.37 11.65
N GLU A 200 -18.97 7.94 12.02
CA GLU A 200 -20.18 8.36 11.32
C GLU A 200 -20.35 9.88 11.41
N ILE A 201 -20.59 10.50 10.26
CA ILE A 201 -20.91 11.92 10.15
C ILE A 201 -22.17 12.01 9.30
N THR A 202 -23.21 12.61 9.87
CA THR A 202 -24.50 12.81 9.19
C THR A 202 -24.31 13.42 7.80
N GLY A 203 -24.93 12.81 6.79
CA GLY A 203 -24.84 13.25 5.40
C GLY A 203 -23.57 12.81 4.65
N ARG A 204 -22.64 12.08 5.26
CA ARG A 204 -21.51 11.47 4.55
C ARG A 204 -21.79 10.04 4.13
N THR A 205 -21.38 9.70 2.92
CA THR A 205 -21.45 8.34 2.38
C THR A 205 -20.54 7.40 3.16
N ARG A 206 -21.11 6.34 3.77
CA ARG A 206 -20.33 5.28 4.47
C ARG A 206 -19.97 4.09 3.61
N ALA A 207 -20.71 3.88 2.53
CA ALA A 207 -20.50 2.79 1.62
C ALA A 207 -20.77 3.24 0.18
N VAL A 208 -20.00 2.71 -0.77
CA VAL A 208 -20.17 2.95 -2.21
C VAL A 208 -20.03 1.63 -2.97
N ARG A 209 -20.72 1.50 -4.09
CA ARG A 209 -20.52 0.38 -5.01
C ARG A 209 -19.14 0.52 -5.64
N SER A 210 -18.48 -0.61 -5.84
CA SER A 210 -17.19 -0.70 -6.50
C SER A 210 -17.25 -1.72 -7.64
N VAL A 211 -16.33 -1.59 -8.58
CA VAL A 211 -16.06 -2.63 -9.57
C VAL A 211 -14.57 -2.76 -9.72
N MET A 212 -14.08 -3.99 -9.71
CA MET A 212 -12.69 -4.32 -10.00
C MET A 212 -12.60 -5.06 -11.34
N GLN A 213 -11.63 -4.71 -12.17
CA GLN A 213 -11.39 -5.34 -13.47
C GLN A 213 -9.92 -5.69 -13.62
N HIS A 214 -9.63 -6.87 -14.16
CA HIS A 214 -8.26 -7.25 -14.49
C HIS A 214 -7.77 -6.40 -15.66
N LEU A 215 -6.50 -5.99 -15.61
CA LEU A 215 -5.83 -5.25 -16.68
C LEU A 215 -4.82 -6.18 -17.35
N ASP A 216 -5.14 -6.58 -18.59
CA ASP A 216 -4.35 -7.54 -19.35
C ASP A 216 -3.03 -6.91 -19.84
N GLY A 217 -2.03 -7.00 -18.97
CA GLY A 217 -0.69 -6.55 -19.23
C GLY A 217 -0.49 -5.03 -19.19
N LEU A 218 0.72 -4.62 -19.54
CA LEU A 218 1.14 -3.22 -19.43
C LEU A 218 0.38 -2.26 -20.37
N PRO A 219 0.01 -2.61 -21.61
CA PRO A 219 -0.75 -1.71 -22.48
C PRO A 219 -2.12 -1.32 -21.88
N ALA A 220 -2.87 -2.31 -21.35
CA ALA A 220 -4.14 -2.07 -20.67
C ALA A 220 -3.95 -1.19 -19.43
N ALA A 221 -2.90 -1.46 -18.65
CA ALA A 221 -2.56 -0.66 -17.48
C ALA A 221 -2.21 0.80 -17.82
N ILE A 222 -1.41 1.03 -18.86
CA ILE A 222 -1.06 2.40 -19.31
C ILE A 222 -2.30 3.14 -19.81
N SER A 223 -3.16 2.48 -20.59
CA SER A 223 -4.42 3.06 -21.05
C SER A 223 -5.31 3.46 -19.86
N CYS A 224 -5.50 2.54 -18.91
CA CYS A 224 -6.26 2.82 -17.68
C CYS A 224 -5.62 3.97 -16.87
N ALA A 225 -4.30 4.05 -16.80
CA ALA A 225 -3.59 5.06 -16.01
C ALA A 225 -3.91 6.48 -16.47
N ARG A 226 -4.14 6.69 -17.77
CA ARG A 226 -4.52 7.98 -18.36
C ARG A 226 -5.91 8.45 -17.91
N THR A 227 -6.76 7.53 -17.48
CA THR A 227 -8.14 7.80 -17.01
C THR A 227 -8.27 7.73 -15.48
N CYS A 228 -7.18 7.50 -14.75
CA CYS A 228 -7.21 7.44 -13.29
C CYS A 228 -7.47 8.81 -12.66
N GLY A 229 -8.30 8.84 -11.63
CA GLY A 229 -8.75 10.07 -10.98
C GLY A 229 -10.26 10.19 -10.99
N TYR A 230 -10.74 11.43 -11.06
CA TYR A 230 -12.16 11.69 -11.23
C TYR A 230 -12.55 11.40 -12.67
N VAL A 231 -13.53 10.51 -12.83
CA VAL A 231 -14.10 10.15 -14.14
C VAL A 231 -15.54 10.67 -14.15
N PRO A 232 -15.95 11.55 -15.06
CA PRO A 232 -17.34 11.96 -15.20
C PRO A 232 -18.25 10.74 -15.36
N LEU A 233 -19.42 10.72 -14.71
CA LEU A 233 -20.32 9.56 -14.81
C LEU A 233 -20.77 9.25 -16.25
N ALA A 234 -20.81 10.27 -17.11
CA ALA A 234 -21.12 10.12 -18.54
C ALA A 234 -20.04 9.33 -19.31
N GLU A 235 -18.80 9.31 -18.82
CA GLU A 235 -17.66 8.61 -19.43
C GLU A 235 -17.49 7.17 -18.92
N LEU A 236 -18.34 6.73 -17.99
CA LEU A 236 -18.37 5.34 -17.58
C LEU A 236 -18.81 4.45 -18.75
N THR A 237 -18.29 3.22 -18.79
CA THR A 237 -18.82 2.21 -19.70
C THR A 237 -20.26 1.85 -19.29
N GLU A 238 -21.03 1.25 -20.20
CA GLU A 238 -22.39 0.77 -19.92
C GLU A 238 -22.39 -0.20 -18.73
N TYR A 239 -21.50 -1.20 -18.76
CA TYR A 239 -21.33 -2.14 -17.67
C TYR A 239 -21.00 -1.46 -16.33
N GLU A 240 -20.10 -0.47 -16.32
CA GLU A 240 -19.77 0.24 -15.08
C GLU A 240 -20.96 1.01 -14.52
N ARG A 241 -21.80 1.61 -15.37
CA ARG A 241 -23.03 2.27 -14.91
C ARG A 241 -23.99 1.27 -14.25
N ASP A 242 -24.20 0.13 -14.87
CA ASP A 242 -25.13 -0.91 -14.39
C ASP A 242 -24.72 -1.49 -13.03
N VAL A 243 -23.40 -1.64 -12.81
CA VAL A 243 -22.85 -2.15 -11.55
C VAL A 243 -22.75 -1.07 -10.48
N LEU A 244 -22.26 0.12 -10.84
CA LEU A 244 -22.01 1.18 -9.86
C LEU A 244 -23.30 1.90 -9.42
N ARG A 245 -24.34 1.86 -10.27
CA ARG A 245 -25.66 2.47 -10.04
C ARG A 245 -25.57 3.85 -9.38
N PRO A 246 -24.95 4.84 -10.04
CA PRO A 246 -24.68 6.13 -9.42
C PRO A 246 -25.98 6.82 -9.01
N GLY A 247 -26.05 7.28 -7.76
CA GLY A 247 -27.23 7.97 -7.22
C GLY A 247 -28.30 7.03 -6.63
N GLU A 248 -28.23 5.73 -6.88
CA GLU A 248 -29.13 4.77 -6.22
C GLU A 248 -28.61 4.42 -4.81
N PRO A 249 -29.44 4.53 -3.76
CA PRO A 249 -29.04 4.15 -2.40
C PRO A 249 -28.79 2.63 -2.30
N PHE A 250 -28.13 2.21 -1.22
CA PHE A 250 -28.15 0.81 -0.80
C PHE A 250 -29.50 0.50 -0.17
N THR A 251 -30.12 -0.59 -0.60
CA THR A 251 -31.37 -1.13 -0.04
C THR A 251 -31.06 -2.19 1.01
#